data_AF-A0A2V6EEE9-F1
#
_entry.id   AF-A0A2V6EEE9-F1
#
_cell.length_a   1.000
_cell.length_b   1.000
_cell.length_c   1.000
_cell.angle_alpha   90.00
_cell.angle_beta   90.00
_cell.angle_gamma   90.00
#
_symmetry.space_group_name_H-M   'P 1'
#
loop_
_entity.id
_entity.type
_entity.pdbx_description
1 polymer ?
#
loop_
_entity_poly.entity_id
_entity_poly.type
_entity_poly.pdbx_seq_one_letter_code
_entity_poly.pdbx_strand_id
1 'polypeptide(L)'
;MLLILLGIVHLAATPHIATLIRHSASTAAADQLTPPMLLNHILVGLLLFPLGYLTVYAAPYSAAGLAWAQVIVRTTALTVATLPVTLLALMGVRYFDAPLFVLGAALVVAAAATLLVAAFSRSPGKLNATARDATIA
;
A
#
# COMPACT_ATOMS: atom_id res chain seq x y z
N MET A 1 7.81 -2.36 4.68
CA MET A 1 8.69 -1.27 4.17
C MET A 1 8.09 -0.57 2.96
N LEU A 2 7.53 -1.29 1.99
CA LEU A 2 6.94 -0.67 0.78
C LEU A 2 5.86 0.40 1.08
N LEU A 3 5.02 0.19 2.10
CA LEU A 3 4.03 1.20 2.52
C LEU A 3 4.68 2.48 3.06
N ILE A 4 5.78 2.36 3.80
CA ILE A 4 6.53 3.53 4.30
C ILE A 4 7.15 4.29 3.13
N LEU A 5 7.77 3.57 2.19
CA LEU A 5 8.30 4.17 0.97
C LEU A 5 7.22 4.88 0.15
N LEU A 6 6.03 4.27 0.03
CA LEU A 6 4.88 4.89 -0.62
C LEU A 6 4.40 6.15 0.11
N GLY A 7 4.45 6.16 1.45
CA GLY A 7 4.19 7.33 2.28
C GLY A 7 5.18 8.47 2.02
N ILE A 8 6.47 8.15 1.92
CA ILE A 8 7.51 9.12 1.53
C ILE A 8 7.23 9.68 0.13
N VAL A 9 6.90 8.82 -0.85
CA VAL A 9 6.56 9.25 -2.21
C VAL A 9 5.33 10.17 -2.20
N HIS A 10 4.30 9.88 -1.40
CA HIS A 10 3.13 10.74 -1.24
C HIS A 10 3.52 12.14 -0.72
N LEU A 11 4.33 12.20 0.32
CA LEU A 11 4.77 13.48 0.89
C LEU A 11 5.68 14.24 -0.08
N ALA A 12 6.61 13.56 -0.75
CA ALA A 12 7.53 14.17 -1.71
C ALA A 12 6.82 14.65 -3.01
N ALA A 13 5.73 14.01 -3.41
CA ALA A 13 4.93 14.42 -4.57
C ALA A 13 4.14 15.71 -4.31
N THR A 14 3.82 16.01 -3.06
CA THR A 14 3.03 17.18 -2.60
C THR A 14 3.46 18.51 -3.24
N PRO A 15 4.73 18.97 -3.14
CA PRO A 15 5.16 20.23 -3.76
C PRO A 15 5.16 20.19 -5.29
N HIS A 16 5.42 19.02 -5.89
CA HIS A 16 5.48 18.86 -7.34
C HIS A 16 4.08 18.95 -7.96
N ILE A 17 3.11 18.29 -7.33
CA ILE A 17 1.72 18.28 -7.74
C ILE A 17 1.09 19.68 -7.67
N ALA A 18 1.33 20.43 -6.59
CA ALA A 18 0.86 21.81 -6.48
C ALA A 18 1.45 22.71 -7.58
N THR A 19 2.70 22.47 -7.95
CA THR A 19 3.36 23.21 -9.02
C THR A 19 2.78 22.85 -10.39
N LEU A 20 2.53 21.57 -10.66
CA LEU A 20 1.89 21.12 -11.90
C LEU A 20 0.47 21.69 -12.08
N ILE A 21 -0.35 21.69 -11.03
CA ILE A 21 -1.70 22.27 -11.11
C ILE A 21 -1.65 23.75 -11.43
N ARG A 22 -0.77 24.51 -10.74
CA ARG A 22 -0.63 25.95 -10.99
C ARG A 22 -0.18 26.28 -12.43
N HIS A 23 0.61 25.41 -13.06
CA HIS A 23 1.06 25.62 -14.45
C HIS A 23 0.06 25.13 -15.50
N SER A 24 -0.80 24.16 -15.17
CA SER A 24 -1.64 23.46 -16.15
C SER A 24 -3.12 23.83 -16.08
N ALA A 25 -3.56 24.45 -14.99
CA ALA A 25 -4.95 24.86 -14.77
C ALA A 25 -5.10 26.38 -14.77
N SER A 26 -6.32 26.86 -15.01
CA SER A 26 -6.64 28.27 -14.76
C SER A 26 -6.46 28.59 -13.28
N THR A 27 -6.16 29.85 -12.95
CA THR A 27 -5.92 30.30 -11.57
C THR A 27 -7.08 29.92 -10.64
N ALA A 28 -8.32 30.15 -11.08
CA ALA A 28 -9.51 29.79 -10.32
C ALA A 28 -9.65 28.29 -10.07
N ALA A 29 -9.29 27.44 -11.05
CA ALA A 29 -9.31 26.00 -10.88
C ALA A 29 -8.16 25.52 -9.99
N ALA A 30 -6.97 26.11 -10.12
CA ALA A 30 -5.81 25.79 -9.28
C ALA A 30 -6.09 26.10 -7.80
N ASP A 31 -6.73 27.23 -7.51
CA ASP A 31 -7.07 27.65 -6.14
C ASP A 31 -8.10 26.71 -5.49
N GLN A 32 -9.00 26.13 -6.28
CA GLN A 32 -10.00 25.18 -5.79
C GLN A 32 -9.45 23.75 -5.64
N LEU A 33 -8.59 23.29 -6.56
CA LEU A 33 -8.12 21.91 -6.62
C LEU A 33 -6.90 21.65 -5.73
N THR A 34 -6.04 22.65 -5.54
CA THR A 34 -4.78 22.47 -4.81
C THR A 34 -5.00 22.15 -3.33
N PRO A 35 -5.85 22.87 -2.56
CA PRO A 35 -6.02 22.60 -1.13
C PRO A 35 -6.51 21.18 -0.78
N PRO A 36 -7.60 20.65 -1.37
CA PRO A 36 -8.08 19.31 -1.02
C PRO A 36 -7.10 18.20 -1.43
N MET A 37 -6.38 18.38 -2.54
CA MET A 37 -5.41 17.40 -3.01
C MET A 37 -4.14 17.36 -2.16
N LEU A 38 -3.67 18.52 -1.69
CA LEU A 38 -2.56 18.62 -0.72
C LEU A 38 -2.93 17.96 0.60
N LEU A 39 -4.13 18.26 1.12
CA LEU A 39 -4.64 17.64 2.34
C LEU A 39 -4.63 16.11 2.21
N ASN A 40 -5.16 15.57 1.11
CA ASN A 40 -5.15 14.13 0.86
C ASN A 40 -3.74 13.54 0.81
N HIS A 41 -2.80 14.17 0.09
CA HIS A 41 -1.43 13.67 -0.01
C HIS A 41 -0.70 13.66 1.34
N ILE A 42 -0.91 14.68 2.16
CA ILE A 42 -0.31 14.77 3.49
C ILE A 42 -0.93 13.74 4.43
N LEU A 43 -2.27 13.67 4.51
CA LEU A 43 -2.97 12.73 5.39
C LEU A 43 -2.64 11.28 5.03
N VAL A 44 -2.78 10.89 3.75
CA VAL A 44 -2.48 9.54 3.29
C VAL A 44 -1.00 9.24 3.48
N GLY A 45 -0.12 10.16 3.08
CA GLY A 45 1.33 10.01 3.26
C GLY A 45 1.71 9.74 4.70
N LEU A 46 1.15 10.49 5.65
CA LEU A 46 1.43 10.34 7.08
C LEU A 46 0.83 9.06 7.67
N LEU A 47 -0.38 8.67 7.26
CA LEU A 47 -1.04 7.43 7.71
C LEU A 47 -0.38 6.15 7.19
N LEU A 48 0.35 6.23 6.08
CA LEU A 48 1.11 5.08 5.55
C LEU A 48 2.31 4.70 6.43
N PHE A 49 2.88 5.61 7.21
CA PHE A 49 3.95 5.31 8.18
C PHE A 49 3.50 4.37 9.30
N PRO A 50 2.46 4.69 10.11
CA PRO A 50 1.99 3.80 11.15
C PRO A 50 1.45 2.49 10.57
N LEU A 51 0.80 2.51 9.39
CA LEU A 51 0.36 1.29 8.73
C LEU A 51 1.55 0.39 8.34
N GLY A 52 2.58 0.97 7.74
CA GLY A 52 3.81 0.27 7.38
C GLY A 52 4.55 -0.28 8.60
N TYR A 53 4.58 0.47 9.70
CA TYR A 53 5.14 0.01 10.98
C TYR A 53 4.34 -1.16 11.57
N LEU A 54 3.01 -1.02 11.67
CA LEU A 54 2.12 -2.06 12.20
C LEU A 54 2.22 -3.36 11.39
N THR A 55 2.39 -3.25 10.07
CA THR A 55 2.58 -4.41 9.20
C THR A 55 3.88 -5.15 9.55
N VAL A 56 4.98 -4.42 9.76
CA VAL A 56 6.29 -5.01 10.11
C VAL A 56 6.27 -5.58 11.52
N TYR A 57 5.63 -4.87 12.45
CA TYR A 57 5.42 -5.31 13.81
C TYR A 57 4.61 -6.61 13.87
N ALA A 58 3.52 -6.72 13.12
CA ALA A 58 2.64 -7.89 13.12
C ALA A 58 3.22 -9.08 12.32
N ALA A 59 4.14 -8.86 11.39
CA ALA A 59 4.71 -9.90 10.51
C ALA A 59 5.26 -11.14 11.25
N PRO A 60 6.17 -11.03 12.24
CA PRO A 60 6.71 -12.20 12.93
C PRO A 60 5.64 -12.97 13.71
N TYR A 61 4.70 -12.27 14.34
CA TYR A 61 3.60 -12.89 15.08
C TYR A 61 2.59 -13.58 14.15
N SER A 62 2.37 -13.03 12.95
CA SER A 62 1.55 -13.67 11.92
C SER A 62 2.22 -14.95 11.40
N ALA A 63 3.54 -14.93 11.18
CA ALA A 63 4.31 -16.11 10.79
C ALA A 63 4.31 -17.22 11.86
N ALA A 64 4.30 -16.82 13.14
CA ALA A 64 4.11 -17.71 14.28
C ALA A 64 2.66 -18.20 14.47
N GLY A 65 1.72 -17.74 13.64
CA GLY A 65 0.35 -18.23 13.60
C GLY A 65 -0.60 -17.60 14.63
N LEU A 66 -0.23 -16.47 15.26
CA LEU A 66 -1.10 -15.79 16.22
C LEU A 66 -2.32 -15.19 15.49
N ALA A 67 -3.52 -15.48 16.01
CA ALA A 67 -4.78 -15.11 15.36
C ALA A 67 -4.94 -13.60 15.15
N TRP A 68 -4.61 -12.77 16.15
CA TRP A 68 -4.72 -11.32 16.05
C TRP A 68 -3.80 -10.74 14.96
N ALA A 69 -2.59 -11.27 14.84
CA ALA A 69 -1.60 -10.82 13.85
C ALA A 69 -2.00 -11.25 12.43
N GLN A 70 -2.59 -12.45 12.30
CA GLN A 70 -3.17 -12.92 11.04
C GLN A 70 -4.33 -12.02 10.57
N VAL A 71 -5.20 -11.60 11.49
CA VAL A 71 -6.28 -10.65 11.15
C VAL A 71 -5.69 -9.34 10.64
N ILE A 72 -4.74 -8.73 11.35
CA ILE A 72 -4.11 -7.46 10.94
C ILE A 72 -3.43 -7.58 9.57
N VAL A 73 -2.64 -8.63 9.35
CA VAL A 73 -1.89 -8.80 8.10
C VAL A 73 -2.83 -9.06 6.93
N ARG A 74 -3.88 -9.89 7.10
CA ARG A 74 -4.84 -10.19 6.03
C ARG A 74 -5.74 -9.01 5.69
N THR A 75 -6.28 -8.30 6.68
CA THR A 75 -7.12 -7.12 6.43
C THR A 75 -6.32 -6.02 5.75
N THR A 76 -5.05 -5.82 6.17
CA THR A 76 -4.14 -4.88 5.51
C THR A 76 -3.83 -5.32 4.09
N ALA A 77 -3.51 -6.60 3.86
CA ALA A 77 -3.20 -7.13 2.53
C ALA A 77 -4.37 -6.98 1.56
N LEU A 78 -5.59 -7.34 1.99
CA LEU A 78 -6.79 -7.20 1.18
C LEU A 78 -7.10 -5.74 0.87
N THR A 79 -7.01 -4.86 1.87
CA THR A 79 -7.22 -3.41 1.68
C THR A 79 -6.20 -2.82 0.71
N VAL A 80 -4.92 -3.17 0.83
CA VAL A 80 -3.89 -2.67 -0.11
C VAL A 80 -4.08 -3.27 -1.51
N ALA A 81 -4.58 -4.50 -1.63
CA ALA A 81 -4.85 -5.13 -2.91
C ALA A 81 -6.04 -4.53 -3.67
N THR A 82 -6.95 -3.82 -3.02
CA THR A 82 -8.01 -3.08 -3.74
C THR A 82 -7.47 -1.84 -4.44
N LEU A 83 -6.35 -1.25 -3.97
CA LEU A 83 -5.75 -0.06 -4.55
C LEU A 83 -5.32 -0.19 -6.02
N PRO A 84 -4.56 -1.23 -6.45
CA PRO A 84 -4.25 -1.39 -7.87
C PRO A 84 -5.51 -1.62 -8.72
N VAL A 85 -6.52 -2.30 -8.17
CA VAL A 85 -7.80 -2.53 -8.85
C VAL A 85 -8.55 -1.21 -9.03
N THR A 86 -8.64 -0.37 -8.01
CA THR A 86 -9.30 0.94 -8.10
C THR A 86 -8.53 1.91 -8.98
N LEU A 87 -7.18 1.88 -8.98
CA LEU A 87 -6.37 2.66 -9.92
C LEU A 87 -6.70 2.29 -11.37
N LEU A 88 -6.72 0.99 -11.70
CA LEU A 88 -7.07 0.55 -13.05
C LEU A 88 -8.52 0.85 -13.44
N ALA A 89 -9.45 0.73 -12.49
CA ALA A 89 -10.87 0.93 -12.75
C ALA A 89 -11.25 2.41 -12.91
N LEU A 90 -10.60 3.31 -12.17
CA LEU A 90 -10.99 4.73 -12.10
C LEU A 90 -10.04 5.65 -12.86
N MET A 91 -8.77 5.27 -13.04
CA MET A 91 -7.78 6.08 -13.73
C MET A 91 -7.46 5.50 -15.10
N GLY A 92 -7.65 6.33 -16.14
CA GLY A 92 -7.36 5.93 -17.51
C GLY A 92 -5.86 5.75 -17.77
N VAL A 93 -5.51 4.95 -18.79
CA VAL A 93 -4.10 4.67 -19.16
C VAL A 93 -3.25 5.91 -19.43
N ARG A 94 -3.89 7.05 -19.78
CA ARG A 94 -3.24 8.36 -20.00
C ARG A 94 -2.43 8.87 -18.81
N TYR A 95 -2.74 8.43 -17.59
CA TYR A 95 -2.00 8.88 -16.39
C TYR A 95 -0.65 8.17 -16.24
N PHE A 96 -0.41 7.06 -16.96
CA PHE A 96 0.86 6.34 -16.95
C PHE A 96 1.99 7.05 -17.72
N ASP A 97 1.72 8.17 -18.40
CA ASP A 97 2.77 9.02 -18.97
C ASP A 97 3.46 9.88 -17.90
N ALA A 98 2.87 10.02 -16.71
CA ALA A 98 3.44 10.77 -15.61
C ALA A 98 4.39 9.89 -14.75
N PRO A 99 5.70 10.22 -14.65
CA PRO A 99 6.68 9.33 -14.02
C PRO A 99 6.42 9.09 -12.52
N LEU A 100 5.93 10.10 -11.81
CA LEU A 100 5.51 9.97 -10.40
C LEU A 100 4.30 9.05 -10.23
N PHE A 101 3.38 9.07 -11.18
CA PHE A 101 2.21 8.19 -11.17
C PHE A 101 2.63 6.74 -11.39
N VAL A 102 3.51 6.47 -12.37
CA VAL A 102 4.05 5.13 -12.62
C VAL A 102 4.79 4.59 -11.40
N LEU A 103 5.64 5.41 -10.76
CA LEU A 103 6.36 5.02 -9.56
C LEU A 103 5.40 4.66 -8.42
N GLY A 104 4.39 5.50 -8.18
CA GLY A 104 3.36 5.25 -7.17
C GLY A 104 2.57 3.97 -7.46
N ALA A 105 2.11 3.79 -8.70
CA ALA A 105 1.38 2.61 -9.13
C ALA A 105 2.22 1.32 -8.99
N ALA A 106 3.49 1.36 -9.40
CA ALA A 106 4.41 0.23 -9.27
C ALA A 106 4.65 -0.13 -7.79
N LEU A 107 4.85 0.86 -6.93
CA LEU A 107 5.00 0.65 -5.48
C LEU A 107 3.74 0.04 -4.86
N VAL A 108 2.56 0.51 -5.25
CA VAL A 108 1.27 -0.03 -4.79
C VAL A 108 1.10 -1.48 -5.22
N VAL A 109 1.37 -1.79 -6.49
CA VAL A 109 1.31 -3.17 -7.01
C VAL A 109 2.29 -4.07 -6.29
N ALA A 110 3.55 -3.64 -6.12
CA ALA A 110 4.57 -4.40 -5.39
C ALA A 110 4.18 -4.62 -3.92
N ALA A 111 3.63 -3.60 -3.26
CA ALA A 111 3.15 -3.69 -1.88
C ALA A 111 2.00 -4.68 -1.77
N ALA A 112 0.99 -4.58 -2.65
CA ALA A 112 -0.16 -5.49 -2.69
C ALA A 112 0.28 -6.94 -2.88
N ALA A 113 1.12 -7.21 -3.89
CA ALA A 113 1.64 -8.55 -4.15
C ALA A 113 2.42 -9.11 -2.95
N THR A 114 3.33 -8.31 -2.38
CA THR A 114 4.14 -8.72 -1.22
C THR A 114 3.26 -9.06 -0.01
N LEU A 115 2.26 -8.21 0.27
CA LEU A 115 1.35 -8.40 1.40
C LEU A 115 0.43 -9.61 1.22
N LEU A 116 -0.09 -9.83 0.02
CA LEU A 116 -0.90 -11.01 -0.28
C LEU A 116 -0.09 -12.30 -0.12
N VAL A 117 1.14 -12.33 -0.67
CA VAL A 117 2.03 -13.48 -0.49
C VAL A 117 2.31 -13.69 0.99
N ALA A 118 2.68 -12.65 1.75
CA ALA A 118 2.94 -12.78 3.18
C ALA A 118 1.72 -13.21 4.01
N ALA A 119 0.52 -12.77 3.64
CA ALA A 119 -0.72 -13.05 4.36
C ALA A 119 -1.26 -14.47 4.11
N PHE A 120 -1.03 -15.02 2.92
CA PHE A 120 -1.67 -16.26 2.47
C PHE A 120 -0.72 -17.41 2.15
N SER A 121 0.61 -17.19 2.14
CA SER A 121 1.58 -18.28 2.02
C SER A 121 1.58 -19.15 3.27
N ARG A 122 1.63 -20.48 3.11
CA ARG A 122 1.68 -21.42 4.24
C ARG A 122 3.04 -21.28 4.95
N SER A 123 3.01 -21.10 6.26
CA SER A 123 4.22 -21.16 7.10
C SER A 123 4.76 -22.61 7.10
N PRO A 124 6.04 -22.86 6.76
CA PRO A 124 6.61 -24.21 6.65
C PRO A 124 6.43 -25.08 7.91
N GLY A 125 6.34 -24.44 9.09
CA GLY A 125 6.14 -25.14 10.36
C GLY A 125 4.81 -25.88 10.48
N LYS A 126 3.75 -25.45 9.77
CA LYS A 126 2.46 -26.16 9.80
C LYS A 126 2.47 -27.45 9.01
N LEU A 127 3.25 -27.55 7.92
CA LEU A 127 3.39 -28.79 7.14
C LEU A 127 4.15 -29.86 7.93
N ASN A 128 5.20 -29.49 8.66
CA ASN A 128 6.00 -30.46 9.41
C ASN A 128 5.28 -31.01 10.65
N ALA A 129 4.43 -30.21 11.31
CA ALA A 129 3.64 -30.66 12.44
C ALA A 129 2.54 -31.67 12.01
N THR A 130 1.80 -31.35 10.95
CA THR A 130 0.78 -32.27 10.41
C THR A 130 1.40 -33.54 9.80
N ALA A 131 2.56 -33.44 9.15
CA ALA A 131 3.26 -34.60 8.63
C ALA A 131 3.80 -35.52 9.76
N ARG A 132 4.31 -34.94 10.86
CA ARG A 132 4.75 -35.72 12.04
C ARG A 132 3.58 -36.42 12.74
N ASP A 133 2.45 -35.75 12.94
CA ASP A 133 1.29 -36.38 13.58
C ASP A 133 0.71 -37.51 12.73
N ALA A 134 0.75 -37.39 11.40
CA ALA A 134 0.33 -38.44 10.48
C ALA A 134 1.29 -39.64 10.38
N THR A 135 2.53 -39.54 10.88
CA THR A 135 3.50 -40.66 10.92
C THR A 135 3.52 -41.40 12.26
N ILE A 136 2.87 -40.87 13.30
CA ILE A 136 2.82 -41.47 14.64
C ILE A 136 1.46 -42.16 14.91
N ALA A 137 0.51 -42.06 13.99
CA ALA A 137 -0.75 -42.83 13.99
C ALA A 137 -0.64 -44.11 13.17
#